data_AF-A0AA90NSZ5-F1
#
_entry.id   AF-A0AA90NSZ5-F1
#
_cell.length_a   1.000
_cell.length_b   1.000
_cell.length_c   1.000
_cell.angle_alpha   90.00
_cell.angle_beta   90.00
_cell.angle_gamma   90.00
#
_symmetry.space_group_name_H-M   'P 1'
#
loop_
_entity.id
_entity.type
_entity.pdbx_description
1 polymer ?
#
loop_
_entity_poly.entity_id
_entity_poly.type
_entity_poly.pdbx_seq_one_letter_code
_entity_poly.pdbx_strand_id
1 'polypeptide(L)'
;MLNLEYLKEITGNDIPELNYLIEQFISTTKEDINNLIVAIQNNNTTEIKSISHRIKGSSAIAGAYKLKKLATELEYGEEISRDHYKAILIKIQNCFQSIVSEISEPNALCSSIVVTSSDFSNLKMGRSESD
;
A
#
# COMPACT_ATOMS: atom_id res chain seq x y z
N MET A 1 -5.30 11.90 -0.27
CA MET A 1 -4.64 13.06 -0.90
C MET A 1 -3.24 13.16 -0.35
N LEU A 2 -2.29 13.34 -1.26
CA LEU A 2 -0.93 13.77 -0.91
C LEU A 2 -0.95 15.24 -0.53
N ASN A 3 0.01 15.65 0.28
CA ASN A 3 0.23 17.06 0.56
C ASN A 3 1.32 17.59 -0.37
N LEU A 4 0.96 17.93 -1.62
CA LEU A 4 1.91 18.41 -2.62
C LEU A 4 2.60 19.71 -2.21
N GLU A 5 1.94 20.56 -1.42
CA GLU A 5 2.55 21.80 -0.93
C GLU A 5 3.67 21.51 0.07
N TYR A 6 3.42 20.61 1.02
CA TYR A 6 4.47 20.11 1.91
C TYR A 6 5.61 19.45 1.15
N LEU A 7 5.30 18.65 0.12
CA LEU A 7 6.34 18.02 -0.69
C LEU A 7 7.21 19.05 -1.43
N LYS A 8 6.60 20.10 -1.99
CA LYS A 8 7.36 21.21 -2.58
C LYS A 8 8.23 21.93 -1.56
N GLU A 9 7.73 22.13 -0.35
CA GLU A 9 8.49 22.79 0.73
C GLU A 9 9.74 21.99 1.09
N ILE A 10 9.61 20.67 1.30
CA ILE A 10 10.76 19.83 1.68
C ILE A 10 11.76 19.61 0.54
N THR A 11 11.35 19.76 -0.72
CA THR A 11 12.26 19.74 -1.88
C THR A 11 12.80 21.11 -2.28
N GLY A 12 12.49 22.17 -1.52
CA GLY A 12 12.94 23.52 -1.84
C GLY A 12 12.37 24.05 -3.16
N ASN A 13 11.17 23.60 -3.55
CA ASN A 13 10.52 23.83 -4.85
C ASN A 13 11.29 23.28 -6.06
N ASP A 14 12.24 22.36 -5.85
CA ASP A 14 12.92 21.65 -6.94
C ASP A 14 11.98 20.59 -7.55
N ILE A 15 11.60 20.78 -8.82
CA ILE A 15 10.62 19.95 -9.53
C ILE A 15 11.17 18.54 -9.83
N PRO A 16 12.40 18.38 -10.38
CA PRO A 16 13.07 17.08 -10.45
C PRO A 16 13.05 16.28 -9.15
N GLU A 17 13.44 16.91 -8.03
CA GLU A 17 13.48 16.24 -6.72
C GLU A 17 12.08 15.88 -6.22
N LEU A 18 11.09 16.76 -6.43
CA LEU A 18 9.68 16.49 -6.12
C LEU A 18 9.16 15.27 -6.87
N ASN A 19 9.40 15.21 -8.18
CA ASN A 19 8.98 14.08 -9.01
C ASN A 19 9.66 12.79 -8.58
N TYR A 20 10.97 12.84 -8.31
CA TYR A 20 11.71 11.69 -7.80
C TYR A 20 11.12 11.17 -6.49
N LEU A 21 10.84 12.05 -5.53
CA LEU A 21 10.26 11.66 -4.24
C LEU A 21 8.87 11.04 -4.40
N ILE A 22 8.03 11.61 -5.28
CA ILE A 22 6.70 11.06 -5.59
C ILE A 22 6.83 9.67 -6.23
N GLU A 23 7.73 9.50 -7.21
CA GLU A 23 7.98 8.21 -7.86
C GLU A 23 8.49 7.16 -6.89
N GLN A 24 9.43 7.52 -6.00
CA GLN A 24 9.92 6.61 -4.96
C GLN A 24 8.82 6.21 -4.00
N PHE A 25 7.97 7.15 -3.56
CA PHE A 25 6.82 6.85 -2.71
C PHE A 25 5.86 5.87 -3.40
N ILE A 26 5.51 6.10 -4.67
CA ILE A 26 4.60 5.22 -5.43
C ILE A 26 5.21 3.83 -5.58
N SER A 27 6.47 3.75 -6.03
CA SER A 27 7.14 2.47 -6.31
C SER A 27 7.25 1.61 -5.05
N THR A 28 7.80 2.17 -3.97
CA THR A 28 7.99 1.46 -2.69
C THR A 28 6.67 1.07 -2.04
N THR A 29 5.67 1.95 -2.04
CA THR A 29 4.36 1.65 -1.45
C THR A 29 3.63 0.56 -2.24
N LYS A 30 3.77 0.53 -3.57
CA LYS A 30 3.20 -0.53 -4.41
C LYS A 30 3.83 -1.89 -4.08
N GLU A 31 5.15 -1.94 -3.95
CA GLU A 31 5.87 -3.15 -3.55
C GLU A 31 5.43 -3.63 -2.15
N ASP A 32 5.36 -2.71 -1.19
CA ASP A 32 4.90 -3.02 0.17
C ASP A 32 3.46 -3.54 0.20
N ILE A 33 2.54 -2.98 -0.60
CA ILE A 33 1.16 -3.49 -0.71
C ILE A 33 1.15 -4.93 -1.25
N ASN A 34 1.98 -5.25 -2.24
CA ASN A 34 2.07 -6.61 -2.76
C ASN A 34 2.61 -7.59 -1.70
N ASN A 35 3.65 -7.19 -0.97
CA ASN A 35 4.19 -7.97 0.13
C ASN A 35 3.16 -8.16 1.26
N LEU A 36 2.35 -7.14 1.53
CA LEU A 36 1.29 -7.19 2.54
C LEU A 36 0.21 -8.23 2.17
N ILE A 37 -0.14 -8.33 0.89
CA ILE A 37 -1.07 -9.36 0.39
C ILE A 37 -0.52 -10.76 0.72
N VAL A 38 0.74 -11.02 0.41
CA VAL A 38 1.40 -12.31 0.67
C VAL A 38 1.46 -12.61 2.17
N ALA A 39 1.80 -11.61 3.00
CA ALA A 39 1.85 -11.78 4.45
C ALA A 39 0.47 -12.13 5.04
N ILE A 40 -0.61 -11.48 4.56
CA ILE A 40 -2.00 -11.78 4.95
C ILE A 40 -2.41 -13.20 4.52
N GLN A 41 -2.04 -13.61 3.30
CA GLN A 41 -2.31 -14.96 2.81
C GLN A 41 -1.63 -16.05 3.65
N ASN A 42 -0.45 -15.77 4.17
CA ASN A 42 0.34 -16.68 5.00
C ASN A 42 0.03 -16.60 6.50
N ASN A 43 -0.92 -15.75 6.94
CA ASN A 43 -1.14 -15.41 8.35
C ASN A 43 0.15 -14.99 9.09
N ASN A 44 1.09 -14.33 8.40
CA ASN A 44 2.33 -13.92 9.03
C ASN A 44 2.15 -12.55 9.70
N THR A 45 1.60 -12.54 10.91
CA THR A 45 1.27 -11.33 11.66
C THR A 45 2.49 -10.44 11.92
N THR A 46 3.67 -11.03 12.16
CA THR A 46 4.92 -10.28 12.32
C THR A 46 5.26 -9.51 11.04
N GLU A 47 5.15 -10.16 9.89
CA GLU A 47 5.44 -9.53 8.60
C GLU A 47 4.37 -8.49 8.24
N ILE A 48 3.10 -8.75 8.52
CA ILE A 48 2.01 -7.77 8.37
C ILE A 48 2.33 -6.48 9.13
N LYS A 49 2.76 -6.59 10.39
CA LYS A 49 3.13 -5.43 11.22
C LYS A 49 4.35 -4.70 10.66
N SER A 50 5.39 -5.44 10.27
CA SER A 50 6.61 -4.88 9.67
C SER A 50 6.31 -4.09 8.40
N ILE A 51 5.57 -4.68 7.47
CA ILE A 51 5.19 -4.02 6.21
C ILE A 51 4.31 -2.79 6.48
N SER A 52 3.34 -2.92 7.40
CA SER A 52 2.45 -1.81 7.75
C SER A 52 3.22 -0.63 8.36
N HIS A 53 4.26 -0.89 9.15
CA HIS A 53 5.16 0.14 9.67
C HIS A 53 5.88 0.90 8.54
N ARG A 54 6.35 0.19 7.50
CA ARG A 54 7.00 0.82 6.33
C ARG A 54 6.04 1.71 5.55
N ILE A 55 4.84 1.21 5.24
CA ILE A 55 3.78 1.99 4.56
C ILE A 55 3.41 3.22 5.40
N LYS A 56 3.32 3.10 6.73
CA LYS A 56 3.06 4.24 7.63
C LYS A 56 4.16 5.30 7.50
N GLY A 57 5.43 4.89 7.50
CA GLY A 57 6.58 5.77 7.36
C GLY A 57 6.59 6.52 6.03
N SER A 58 6.47 5.80 4.91
CA SER A 58 6.44 6.39 3.56
C SER A 58 5.25 7.34 3.41
N SER A 59 4.08 6.96 3.91
CA SER A 59 2.87 7.80 3.88
C SER A 59 3.00 9.07 4.71
N ALA A 60 3.75 9.05 5.82
CA ALA A 60 3.99 10.23 6.63
C ALA A 60 4.86 11.25 5.88
N ILE A 61 5.91 10.77 5.21
CA ILE A 61 6.79 11.61 4.38
C ILE A 61 6.02 12.18 3.19
N ALA A 62 5.16 11.39 2.56
CA ALA A 62 4.38 11.84 1.40
C ALA A 62 3.20 12.76 1.75
N GLY A 63 2.91 12.97 3.04
CA GLY A 63 1.70 13.66 3.49
C GLY A 63 0.39 12.89 3.19
N ALA A 64 0.48 11.59 2.93
CA ALA A 64 -0.66 10.70 2.65
C ALA A 64 -1.40 10.29 3.94
N TYR A 65 -2.00 11.26 4.65
CA TYR A 65 -2.53 11.04 6.01
C TYR A 65 -3.54 9.89 6.13
N LYS A 66 -4.41 9.71 5.14
CA LYS A 66 -5.40 8.62 5.13
C LYS A 66 -4.72 7.25 5.03
N LEU A 67 -3.70 7.13 4.16
CA LEU A 67 -2.94 5.89 4.00
C LEU A 67 -2.13 5.58 5.26
N LYS A 68 -1.50 6.60 5.85
CA LYS A 68 -0.82 6.50 7.16
C LYS A 68 -1.75 5.95 8.24
N LYS A 69 -2.98 6.47 8.33
CA LYS A 69 -3.97 6.01 9.33
C LYS A 69 -4.34 4.54 9.13
N LEU A 70 -4.60 4.11 7.90
CA LEU A 70 -4.92 2.72 7.59
C LEU A 70 -3.76 1.76 7.88
N ALA A 71 -2.53 2.17 7.55
CA ALA A 71 -1.33 1.41 7.88
C ALA A 71 -1.13 1.30 9.40
N THR A 72 -1.44 2.36 10.15
CA THR A 72 -1.42 2.33 11.62
C THR A 72 -2.45 1.34 12.18
N GLU A 73 -3.64 1.26 11.58
CA GLU A 73 -4.69 0.31 11.97
C GLU A 73 -4.23 -1.14 11.76
N LEU A 74 -3.48 -1.43 10.69
CA LEU A 74 -2.90 -2.76 10.47
C LEU A 74 -1.71 -3.09 11.38
N GLU A 75 -0.86 -2.11 11.68
CA GLU A 75 0.32 -2.29 12.53
C GLU A 75 -0.03 -2.57 14.00
N TYR A 76 -1.02 -1.84 14.53
CA TYR A 76 -1.41 -1.93 15.94
C TYR A 76 -2.77 -2.58 16.17
N GLY A 77 -3.49 -2.94 15.11
CA GLY A 77 -4.73 -3.69 15.24
C GLY A 77 -4.48 -4.97 16.02
N GLU A 78 -5.35 -5.25 16.99
CA GLU A 78 -5.32 -6.55 17.66
C GLU A 78 -5.50 -7.65 16.61
N GLU A 79 -4.96 -8.84 16.88
CA GLU A 79 -5.02 -9.99 15.98
C GLU A 79 -6.45 -10.55 15.97
N ILE A 80 -7.38 -9.79 15.36
CA ILE A 80 -8.83 -10.01 15.45
C ILE A 80 -9.24 -11.12 14.48
N SER A 81 -8.79 -11.05 13.21
CA SER A 81 -8.96 -12.11 12.20
C SER A 81 -8.27 -11.77 10.87
N ARG A 82 -8.02 -12.79 10.05
CA ARG A 82 -7.59 -12.64 8.65
C ARG A 82 -8.54 -11.76 7.84
N ASP A 83 -9.85 -11.84 8.09
CA ASP A 83 -10.85 -11.05 7.37
C ASP A 83 -10.81 -9.57 7.73
N HIS A 84 -10.44 -9.24 8.97
CA HIS A 84 -10.18 -7.86 9.36
C HIS A 84 -8.98 -7.28 8.58
N TYR A 85 -7.87 -8.02 8.49
CA TYR A 85 -6.71 -7.59 7.70
C TYR A 85 -7.03 -7.40 6.22
N LYS A 86 -7.83 -8.31 5.63
CA LYS A 86 -8.32 -8.14 4.25
C LYS A 86 -9.16 -6.88 4.07
N ALA A 87 -10.06 -6.59 5.01
CA ALA A 87 -10.91 -5.40 4.94
C ALA A 87 -10.08 -4.10 4.97
N ILE A 88 -9.02 -4.05 5.79
CA ILE A 88 -8.13 -2.89 5.83
C ILE A 88 -7.24 -2.83 4.57
N LEU A 89 -6.73 -3.96 4.09
CA LEU A 89 -5.96 -4.03 2.85
C LEU A 89 -6.74 -3.44 1.66
N ILE A 90 -8.02 -3.78 1.52
CA ILE A 90 -8.88 -3.20 0.46
C ILE A 90 -8.96 -1.67 0.60
N LYS A 91 -9.10 -1.16 1.82
CA LYS A 91 -9.08 0.30 2.07
C LYS A 91 -7.74 0.93 1.71
N ILE A 92 -6.62 0.26 2.02
CA ILE A 92 -5.27 0.70 1.65
C ILE A 92 -5.12 0.78 0.13
N GLN A 93 -5.50 -0.28 -0.58
CA GLN A 93 -5.41 -0.34 -2.04
C GLN A 93 -6.24 0.77 -2.69
N ASN A 94 -7.49 0.95 -2.26
CA ASN A 94 -8.35 2.00 -2.77
C ASN A 94 -7.77 3.40 -2.48
N CYS A 95 -7.25 3.62 -1.27
CA CYS A 95 -6.64 4.90 -0.91
C CYS A 95 -5.39 5.19 -1.75
N PHE A 96 -4.54 4.18 -1.96
CA PHE A 96 -3.34 4.31 -2.78
C PHE A 96 -3.67 4.53 -4.25
N GLN A 97 -4.65 3.81 -4.80
CA GLN A 97 -5.11 3.99 -6.17
C GLN A 97 -5.65 5.41 -6.40
N SER A 98 -6.42 5.97 -5.47
CA SER A 98 -6.87 7.36 -5.56
C SER A 98 -5.70 8.35 -5.60
N ILE A 99 -4.63 8.09 -4.83
CA ILE A 99 -3.42 8.92 -4.85
C ILE A 99 -2.73 8.85 -6.21
N VAL A 100 -2.51 7.65 -6.74
CA VAL A 100 -1.86 7.46 -8.05
C VAL A 100 -2.67 8.13 -9.16
N SER A 101 -3.99 7.96 -9.17
CA SER A 101 -4.86 8.58 -10.17
C SER A 101 -4.91 10.11 -10.09
N GLU A 102 -4.67 10.71 -8.94
CA GLU A 102 -4.63 12.17 -8.77
C GLU A 102 -3.32 12.77 -9.29
N ILE A 103 -2.22 12.00 -9.22
CA ILE A 103 -0.90 12.42 -9.72
C ILE A 103 -0.81 12.21 -11.24
N SER A 104 -1.55 11.22 -11.76
CA SER A 104 -1.61 10.89 -13.19
C SER A 104 -2.82 11.54 -13.88
N GLU A 105 -2.71 12.77 -14.39
CA GLU A 105 -3.60 13.29 -15.45
C GLU A 105 -3.28 12.63 -16.83
N PRO A 106 -4.21 12.59 -17.80
CA PRO A 106 -4.70 11.38 -18.49
C PRO A 106 -3.79 10.89 -19.64
N ASN A 107 -2.57 10.48 -19.34
CA ASN A 107 -1.81 9.68 -20.30
C ASN A 107 -1.13 8.50 -19.61
N ALA A 108 -1.65 7.32 -19.96
CA ALA A 108 -1.09 6.00 -19.73
C ALA A 108 -1.23 5.35 -18.33
N LEU A 109 -2.18 4.41 -18.28
CA LEU A 109 -2.03 3.03 -17.79
C LEU A 109 -1.67 2.79 -16.32
N CYS A 110 -2.69 2.46 -15.52
CA CYS A 110 -2.52 1.44 -14.48
C CYS A 110 -3.80 0.62 -14.27
N SER A 111 -4.20 -0.15 -15.29
CA SER A 111 -5.23 -1.18 -15.18
C SER A 111 -4.61 -2.49 -14.68
N SER A 112 -4.26 -2.59 -13.39
CA SER A 112 -3.88 -3.90 -12.80
C SER A 112 -4.08 -4.05 -11.28
N ILE A 113 -4.56 -3.05 -10.54
CA ILE A 113 -4.66 -3.14 -9.06
C ILE A 113 -6.12 -3.19 -8.61
N VAL A 114 -6.91 -4.07 -9.20
CA VAL A 114 -8.19 -4.47 -8.58
C VAL A 114 -8.10 -5.96 -8.29
N VAL A 115 -7.49 -6.30 -7.15
CA VAL A 115 -7.72 -7.62 -6.55
C VAL A 115 -9.11 -7.56 -5.95
N THR A 116 -10.08 -8.06 -6.71
CA THR A 116 -11.46 -8.22 -6.25
C THR A 116 -11.53 -9.36 -5.24
N SER A 117 -12.59 -9.41 -4.44
CA SER A 117 -12.88 -10.55 -3.56
C SER A 117 -12.86 -11.91 -4.29
N SER A 118 -13.04 -11.92 -5.61
CA SER A 118 -12.97 -13.09 -6.50
C SER A 118 -11.54 -13.61 -6.78
N ASP A 119 -10.50 -12.77 -6.67
CA ASP A 119 -9.12 -13.17 -6.99
C ASP A 119 -8.49 -14.06 -5.92
N PHE A 120 -9.08 -14.08 -4.71
CA PHE A 120 -8.69 -15.02 -3.65
C PHE A 120 -9.18 -16.45 -3.90
N SER A 121 -10.11 -16.66 -4.83
CA SER A 121 -10.71 -17.98 -5.10
C SER A 121 -9.92 -18.83 -6.09
N ASN A 122 -8.91 -18.28 -6.79
CA ASN A 122 -8.23 -18.96 -7.90
C ASN A 122 -6.73 -19.29 -7.67
N LEU A 123 -6.17 -19.03 -6.50
CA LEU A 123 -4.84 -19.54 -6.15
C LEU A 123 -4.97 -20.91 -5.49
N LYS A 124 -5.05 -21.95 -6.33
CA LYS A 124 -5.00 -23.36 -5.90
C LYS A 124 -3.77 -23.57 -5.02
N MET A 125 -4.02 -24.10 -3.82
CA MET A 125 -3.01 -24.64 -2.93
C MET A 125 -2.10 -25.61 -3.68
N GLY A 126 -0.84 -25.22 -3.88
CA GLY A 126 0.24 -26.17 -4.06
C GLY A 126 0.44 -26.90 -2.74
N ARG A 127 -0.30 -28.00 -2.53
CA ARG A 127 0.08 -29.00 -1.55
C ARG A 127 1.36 -29.67 -2.07
N SER A 128 2.47 -29.41 -1.41
CA SER A 128 3.63 -30.29 -1.46
C SER A 128 3.31 -31.50 -0.59
N GLU A 129 2.71 -32.52 -1.20
CA GLU A 129 2.84 -33.89 -0.72
C GLU A 129 4.21 -34.40 -1.19
N SER A 130 5.06 -34.77 -0.25
CA SER A 130 6.25 -35.56 -0.50
C SER A 130 6.39 -36.52 0.67
N ASP A 131 5.81 -37.71 0.50
CA ASP A 131 6.30 -38.96 1.09
C ASP A 131 7.50 -39.46 0.25
#